data_AF-A0A2V8N1R6-F1
#
_entry.id   AF-A0A2V8N1R6-F1
#
_cell.length_a   1.000
_cell.length_b   1.000
_cell.length_c   1.000
_cell.angle_alpha   90.00
_cell.angle_beta   90.00
_cell.angle_gamma   90.00
#
_symmetry.space_group_name_H-M   'P 1'
#
loop_
_entity.id
_entity.type
_entity.pdbx_description
1 polymer ?
#
loop_
_entity_poly.entity_id
_entity_poly.type
_entity_poly.pdbx_seq_one_letter_code
_entity_poly.pdbx_strand_id
1 'polypeptide(L)' 'MQKDENDLRDRTKSFALRIVRMFSALSKTTEAQVLGKQLLRSGTSIGANYREAFRARSKAEFIAKCGD' A
#
# COMPACT_ATOMS: atom_id res chain seq x y z
N MET A 1 23.63 10.66 1.65
CA MET A 1 22.93 9.51 2.26
C MET A 1 22.70 8.50 1.14
N GLN A 2 23.32 7.32 1.21
CA GLN A 2 23.14 6.28 0.19
C GLN A 2 21.65 5.90 0.14
N LYS A 3 21.09 5.88 -1.08
CA LYS A 3 19.72 5.42 -1.31
C LYS A 3 19.77 3.90 -1.30
N ASP A 4 19.35 3.28 -0.20
CA ASP A 4 19.22 1.82 -0.15
C ASP A 4 18.33 1.37 -1.31
N GLU A 5 18.87 0.50 -2.18
CA GLU A 5 18.17 -0.02 -3.36
C GLU A 5 16.86 -0.75 -3.03
N ASN A 6 16.63 -1.06 -1.74
CA ASN A 6 15.49 -1.84 -1.24
C ASN A 6 14.57 -1.07 -0.27
N ASP A 7 14.44 0.25 -0.42
CA ASP A 7 13.51 1.02 0.42
C ASP A 7 12.04 0.58 0.22
N LEU A 8 11.46 0.01 1.27
CA LEU A 8 10.05 -0.39 1.32
C LEU A 8 9.11 0.80 1.09
N ARG A 9 9.51 2.04 1.41
CA ARG A 9 8.72 3.24 1.12
C ARG A 9 8.49 3.43 -0.38
N ASP A 10 9.57 3.37 -1.16
CA ASP A 10 9.50 3.55 -2.61
C ASP A 10 8.74 2.39 -3.26
N ARG A 11 8.96 1.16 -2.78
CA ARG A 11 8.27 -0.04 -3.26
C ARG A 11 6.76 -0.03 -2.97
N THR A 12 6.35 0.31 -1.75
CA THR A 12 4.93 0.37 -1.37
C THR A 12 4.20 1.50 -2.08
N LYS A 13 4.87 2.65 -2.31
CA LYS A 13 4.33 3.73 -3.14
C LYS A 13 4.14 3.30 -4.60
N SER A 14 5.14 2.66 -5.19
CA SER A 14 5.06 2.15 -6.57
C SER A 14 3.94 1.10 -6.71
N PHE A 15 3.82 0.21 -5.72
CA PHE A 15 2.74 -0.78 -5.67
C PHE A 15 1.36 -0.13 -5.63
N ALA A 16 1.14 0.85 -4.74
CA ALA A 16 -0.13 1.57 -4.64
C ALA A 16 -0.53 2.23 -5.99
N LEU A 17 0.43 2.86 -6.68
CA LEU A 17 0.19 3.45 -8.00
C LEU A 17 -0.20 2.41 -9.06
N ARG A 18 0.40 1.21 -9.02
CA ARG A 18 0.04 0.10 -9.92
C ARG A 18 -1.39 -0.40 -9.65
N ILE A 19 -1.79 -0.50 -8.39
CA ILE A 19 -3.15 -0.91 -8.01
C ILE A 19 -4.18 0.12 -8.51
N VAL A 20 -3.90 1.42 -8.37
CA VAL A 20 -4.78 2.48 -8.90
C VAL A 20 -4.94 2.35 -10.42
N ARG A 21 -3.82 2.21 -11.15
CA ARG A 21 -3.84 2.03 -12.62
C ARG A 21 -4.60 0.78 -13.05
N MET A 22 -4.39 -0.33 -12.34
CA MET A 22 -5.10 -1.59 -12.58
C MET A 22 -6.60 -1.43 -12.38
N PHE A 23 -7.04 -0.82 -11.27
CA PHE A 23 -8.45 -0.56 -11.01
C PHE A 23 -9.08 0.34 -12.08
N SER A 24 -8.37 1.39 -12.52
CA SER A 24 -8.84 2.28 -13.59
C SER A 24 -9.01 1.56 -14.94
N ALA A 25 -8.23 0.50 -15.20
CA ALA A 25 -8.29 -0.29 -16.42
C ALA A 25 -9.31 -1.44 -16.39
N LEU A 26 -9.89 -1.75 -15.22
CA LEU A 26 -10.92 -2.79 -15.11
C LEU A 26 -12.19 -2.43 -15.88
N SER A 27 -12.83 -3.45 -16.44
CA SER A 27 -14.16 -3.34 -17.02
C SER A 27 -15.16 -2.80 -15.98
N LYS A 28 -16.22 -2.15 -16.45
CA LYS A 28 -17.29 -1.61 -15.60
C LYS A 28 -18.33 -2.66 -15.19
N THR A 29 -18.05 -3.95 -15.38
CA THR A 29 -18.94 -5.01 -14.91
C THR A 29 -18.95 -5.03 -13.38
N THR A 30 -20.09 -5.42 -12.80
CA THR A 30 -20.28 -5.39 -11.36
C THR A 30 -19.23 -6.21 -10.63
N GLU A 31 -18.91 -7.40 -11.14
CA GLU A 31 -17.94 -8.33 -10.55
C GLU A 31 -16.53 -7.71 -10.52
N ALA A 32 -16.10 -7.12 -11.64
CA ALA A 32 -14.82 -6.45 -11.74
C ALA A 32 -14.73 -5.24 -10.81
N GLN A 33 -15.81 -4.48 -10.66
CA GLN A 33 -15.86 -3.33 -9.76
C GLN A 33 -15.88 -3.75 -8.28
N VAL A 34 -16.59 -4.81 -7.91
CA VAL A 34 -16.64 -5.33 -6.54
C VAL A 34 -15.26 -5.84 -6.12
N LEU A 35 -14.65 -6.71 -6.92
CA LEU A 35 -13.31 -7.24 -6.65
C LEU A 35 -12.25 -6.14 -6.70
N GLY A 36 -12.34 -5.27 -7.71
CA GLY A 36 -11.43 -4.15 -7.89
C GLY A 36 -11.44 -3.16 -6.73
N LYS A 37 -12.60 -2.84 -6.16
CA LYS A 37 -12.71 -1.96 -5.00
C LYS A 37 -12.11 -2.57 -3.74
N GLN A 38 -12.27 -3.89 -3.53
CA GLN A 38 -11.62 -4.58 -2.42
C GLN A 38 -10.10 -4.50 -2.54
N LEU A 39 -9.58 -4.82 -3.73
CA LEU A 39 -8.15 -4.75 -4.01
C LEU A 39 -7.59 -3.33 -3.93
N LEU A 40 -8.35 -2.32 -4.41
CA LEU A 40 -7.94 -0.92 -4.34
C LEU A 40 -7.73 -0.49 -2.90
N ARG A 41 -8.67 -0.84 -2.01
CA ARG A 41 -8.60 -0.50 -0.59
C ARG A 41 -7.44 -1.22 0.10
N SER A 42 -7.34 -2.54 -0.03
CA SER A 42 -6.29 -3.32 0.64
C SER A 42 -4.89 -3.08 0.07
N GLY A 43 -4.77 -2.90 -1.25
CA GLY A 43 -3.49 -2.68 -1.91
C GLY A 43 -2.90 -1.30 -1.63
N THR A 44 -3.73 -0.27 -1.45
CA THR A 44 -3.27 1.08 -1.12
C THR A 44 -3.01 1.27 0.38
N SER A 45 -3.66 0.50 1.27
CA SER A 45 -3.43 0.56 2.71
C SER A 45 -2.03 0.12 3.11
N ILE A 46 -1.37 -0.76 2.36
CA ILE A 46 0.00 -1.23 2.64
C ILE A 46 0.98 -0.04 2.72
N GLY A 47 0.92 0.90 1.77
CA GLY A 47 1.77 2.09 1.79
C GLY A 47 1.40 3.06 2.90
N ALA A 48 0.12 3.13 3.27
CA ALA A 48 -0.35 3.95 4.38
C ALA A 48 0.15 3.40 5.73
N ASN A 49 -0.05 2.11 5.99
CA ASN A 49 0.39 1.43 7.22
C ASN A 49 1.92 1.51 7.37
N TYR A 50 2.68 1.29 6.29
CA TYR A 50 4.14 1.44 6.33
C TYR A 50 4.57 2.88 6.65
N ARG A 51 3.87 3.89 6.12
CA ARG A 51 4.14 5.30 6.42
C ARG A 51 3.79 5.68 7.85
N GLU A 52 2.72 5.10 8.41
CA GLU A 52 2.37 5.24 9.82
C GLU A 52 3.42 4.59 10.72
N ALA A 53 3.83 3.36 10.42
CA ALA A 53 4.87 2.65 11.15
C ALA A 53 6.19 3.44 11.14
N PHE A 54 6.60 4.01 10.01
CA PHE A 54 7.81 4.84 9.93
C PHE A 54 7.76 6.09 10.82
N ARG A 55 6.57 6.56 11.19
CA ARG A 55 6.36 7.70 12.11
C ARG A 55 6.19 7.28 13.57
N ALA A 56 6.24 5.98 13.87
CA ALA A 56 6.12 5.46 15.22
C ALA A 56 7.21 6.04 16.14
N ARG A 57 6.84 6.33 17.38
CA ARG A 57 7.75 6.89 18.40
C ARG A 57 8.49 5.82 19.18
N SER A 58 8.15 4.55 18.98
CA SER A 58 8.80 3.40 19.61
C SER A 58 8.84 2.19 18.68
N LYS A 59 9.74 1.24 18.97
CA LYS A 59 9.85 -0.03 18.23
C LYS A 59 8.59 -0.90 18.38
N ALA A 60 7.91 -0.84 19.52
CA ALA A 60 6.66 -1.56 19.75
C ALA A 60 5.52 -1.00 18.87
N GLU A 61 5.41 0.32 18.79
CA GLU A 61 4.44 1.02 17.93
C GLU A 61 4.71 0.77 16.44
N PHE A 62 5.99 0.69 16.04
CA PHE A 62 6.37 0.30 14.67
C PHE A 62 5.89 -1.12 14.33
N ILE A 63 6.13 -2.10 15.21
CA ILE A 63 5.76 -3.50 14.98
C ILE A 63 4.24 -3.65 14.87
N ALA A 64 3.48 -3.03 15.78
CA ALA A 64 2.02 -3.05 15.74
C ALA A 64 1.49 -2.54 14.38
N LYS A 65 2.01 -1.40 13.91
CA LYS A 65 1.59 -0.78 12.64
C LYS A 65 2.03 -1.53 11.38
N CYS A 66 3.07 -2.36 11.46
CA CYS A 66 3.47 -3.24 10.36
C CYS A 66 2.71 -4.59 10.34
N GLY A 67 2.12 -4.99 11.47
CA GLY A 67 1.39 -6.25 11.62
C GLY A 67 -0.15 -6.16 11.48
N ASP A 68 -0.71 -4.95 11.58
CA ASP A 68 -2.12 -4.63 11.31
C ASP A 68 -2.46 -4.56 9.80
#